data_AF-A0A353PWX0-F1
#
_entry.id   AF-A0A353PWX0-F1
#
_cell.length_a   1.000
_cell.length_b   1.000
_cell.length_c   1.000
_cell.angle_alpha   90.00
_cell.angle_beta   90.00
_cell.angle_gamma   90.00
#
_symmetry.space_group_name_H-M   'P 1'
#
loop_
_entity.id
_entity.type
_entity.pdbx_description
1 polymer ?
#
loop_
_entity_poly.entity_id
_entity_poly.type
_entity_poly.pdbx_seq_one_letter_code
_entity_poly.pdbx_strand_id
1 'polypeptide(L)'
;KKISIDSATLANKGLEVIEASRLFSLDAKEIQVLIHPQSIVHSMVQSKDGAYYAQLSPPSMKQAILYALNYPEIKENSLPSLDFSQDL
;
A
#
# COMPACT_ATOMS: atom_id res chain seq x y z
N LYS A 1 15.19 -9.48 -10.08
CA LYS A 1 16.49 -8.84 -9.72
C LYS A 1 16.41 -7.32 -9.61
N LYS A 2 15.81 -6.58 -10.56
CA LYS A 2 15.68 -5.09 -10.51
C LYS A 2 14.92 -4.57 -9.28
N ILE A 3 13.70 -5.05 -9.05
CA ILE A 3 12.84 -4.59 -7.93
C ILE A 3 13.48 -4.82 -6.56
N SER A 4 14.18 -5.95 -6.37
CA SER A 4 14.85 -6.26 -5.09
C SER A 4 16.03 -5.32 -4.80
N ILE A 5 16.77 -4.89 -5.84
CA ILE A 5 17.86 -3.91 -5.69
C ILE A 5 17.27 -2.53 -5.39
N ASP A 6 16.21 -2.13 -6.10
CA ASP A 6 15.54 -0.85 -5.87
C ASP A 6 14.87 -0.76 -4.49
N SER A 7 14.45 -1.90 -3.93
CA SER A 7 13.92 -1.99 -2.57
C SER A 7 15.04 -1.82 -1.54
N ALA A 8 16.22 -2.38 -1.80
CA ALA A 8 17.39 -2.23 -0.92
C ALA A 8 17.97 -0.80 -0.92
N THR A 9 17.78 -0.04 -2.02
CA THR A 9 18.24 1.36 -2.14
C THR A 9 17.15 2.39 -1.84
N LEU A 10 15.93 1.95 -1.52
CA LEU A 10 14.71 2.77 -1.44
C LEU A 10 14.35 3.50 -2.76
N ALA A 11 15.06 3.27 -3.86
CA ALA A 11 14.77 3.85 -5.15
C ALA A 11 13.37 3.47 -5.65
N ASN A 12 12.89 2.25 -5.33
CA ASN A 12 11.53 1.83 -5.67
C ASN A 12 10.50 2.74 -5.01
N LYS A 13 10.71 3.07 -3.74
CA LYS A 13 9.81 3.96 -3.00
C LYS A 13 9.86 5.39 -3.54
N GLY A 14 11.02 5.85 -4.02
CA GLY A 14 11.12 7.13 -4.74
C GLY A 14 10.26 7.19 -6.00
N LEU A 15 10.23 6.11 -6.80
CA LEU A 15 9.36 6.02 -7.98
C LEU A 15 7.87 5.98 -7.59
N GLU A 16 7.52 5.26 -6.52
CA GLU A 16 6.16 5.21 -5.99
C GLU A 16 5.66 6.58 -5.49
N VAL A 17 6.54 7.42 -4.92
CA VAL A 17 6.17 8.80 -4.55
C VAL A 17 5.81 9.64 -5.78
N ILE A 18 6.58 9.51 -6.86
CA ILE A 18 6.29 10.19 -8.14
C ILE A 18 4.96 9.70 -8.72
N GLU A 19 4.72 8.39 -8.68
CA GLU A 19 3.47 7.78 -9.13
C GLU A 19 2.27 8.28 -8.31
N ALA A 20 2.35 8.26 -6.98
CA ALA A 20 1.29 8.71 -6.09
C ALA A 20 0.97 10.21 -6.27
N SER A 21 2.01 11.05 -6.40
CA SER A 21 1.85 12.47 -6.68
C SER A 21 1.05 12.71 -7.97
N ARG A 22 1.35 11.96 -9.03
CA ARG A 22 0.64 12.05 -10.31
C ARG A 22 -0.77 11.44 -10.26
N LEU A 23 -0.91 10.25 -9.69
CA LEU A 23 -2.17 9.50 -9.69
C LEU A 23 -3.24 10.18 -8.82
N PHE A 24 -2.83 10.77 -7.70
CA PHE A 24 -3.74 11.41 -6.73
C PHE A 24 -3.69 12.94 -6.75
N SER A 25 -2.92 13.54 -7.65
CA SER A 25 -2.75 15.01 -7.75
C SER A 25 -2.30 15.65 -6.43
N LEU A 26 -1.26 15.07 -5.81
CA LEU A 26 -0.69 15.52 -4.53
C LEU A 26 0.68 16.17 -4.74
N ASP A 27 1.01 17.17 -3.94
CA ASP A 27 2.39 17.68 -3.86
C ASP A 27 3.29 16.64 -3.19
N ALA A 28 4.55 16.54 -3.61
CA ALA A 28 5.51 15.59 -3.00
C ALA A 28 5.70 15.81 -1.49
N LYS A 29 5.52 17.05 -1.00
CA LYS A 29 5.59 17.40 0.44
C LYS A 29 4.44 16.81 1.27
N GLU A 30 3.35 16.41 0.62
CA GLU A 30 2.17 15.80 1.24
C GLU A 30 2.32 14.26 1.34
N ILE A 31 3.35 13.69 0.72
CA ILE A 31 3.59 12.24 0.70
C ILE A 31 4.74 11.90 1.65
N GLN A 32 4.43 11.12 2.68
CA GLN A 32 5.42 10.67 3.67
C GLN A 32 5.79 9.21 3.45
N VAL A 33 7.09 8.92 3.47
CA VAL A 33 7.62 7.56 3.36
C VAL A 33 7.95 7.02 4.75
N LEU A 34 7.34 5.89 5.10
CA LEU A 34 7.59 5.15 6.34
C LEU A 34 8.09 3.74 6.04
N ILE A 35 9.08 3.28 6.81
CA ILE A 35 9.53 1.88 6.76
C ILE A 35 8.61 1.05 7.67
N HIS A 36 7.92 0.06 7.09
CA HIS A 36 7.06 -0.87 7.81
C HIS A 36 7.49 -2.32 7.50
N PRO A 37 8.38 -2.92 8.32
CA PRO A 37 8.99 -4.21 8.01
C PRO A 37 7.98 -5.35 7.82
N GLN A 38 6.89 -5.36 8.59
CA GLN A 38 5.85 -6.38 8.52
C GLN A 38 5.09 -6.36 7.19
N SER A 39 5.10 -5.22 6.48
CA SER A 39 4.46 -5.07 5.16
C SER A 39 2.96 -5.44 5.13
N ILE A 40 2.27 -5.31 6.26
CA ILE A 40 0.83 -5.57 6.40
C ILE A 40 0.02 -4.32 6.08
N VAL A 41 0.49 -3.17 6.57
CA VAL A 41 -0.04 -1.86 6.16
C VAL A 41 0.59 -1.49 4.82
N HIS A 42 -0.20 -1.53 3.75
CA HIS A 42 0.31 -1.27 2.40
C HIS A 42 0.46 0.22 2.10
N SER A 43 -0.44 1.05 2.61
CA SER A 43 -0.38 2.52 2.61
C SER A 43 -1.49 3.09 3.50
N MET A 44 -1.41 4.39 3.80
CA MET A 44 -2.40 5.10 4.62
C MET A 44 -2.70 6.47 4.02
N VAL A 45 -3.90 6.99 4.31
CA VAL A 45 -4.33 8.35 3.96
C VAL A 45 -4.77 9.05 5.24
N GLN A 46 -4.28 10.27 5.44
CA GLN A 46 -4.72 11.15 6.52
C GLN A 46 -5.87 12.02 6.04
N SER A 47 -7.00 12.05 6.75
CA SER A 47 -8.11 12.96 6.50
C SER A 47 -7.87 14.33 7.14
N LYS A 48 -8.66 15.32 6.73
CA LYS A 48 -8.51 16.73 7.17
C LYS A 48 -8.75 16.95 8.67
N ASP A 49 -9.46 16.03 9.32
CA ASP A 49 -9.68 15.99 10.77
C ASP A 49 -8.54 15.30 11.54
N GLY A 50 -7.53 14.79 10.84
CA GLY A 50 -6.36 14.13 11.40
C GLY A 50 -6.49 12.61 11.55
N ALA A 51 -7.64 12.01 11.21
CA ALA A 51 -7.80 10.56 11.25
C ALA A 51 -7.00 9.86 10.13
N TYR A 52 -6.60 8.61 10.36
CA TYR A 52 -5.89 7.81 9.38
C TYR A 52 -6.75 6.63 8.92
N TYR A 53 -6.76 6.42 7.61
CA TYR A 53 -7.37 5.26 6.96
C TYR A 53 -6.25 4.44 6.32
N ALA A 54 -6.24 3.14 6.61
CA ALA A 54 -5.18 2.24 6.20
C ALA A 54 -5.76 1.03 5.47
N GLN A 55 -5.11 0.58 4.39
CA GLN A 55 -5.41 -0.71 3.79
C GLN A 55 -4.44 -1.76 4.32
N LEU A 56 -5.02 -2.82 4.90
CA LEU A 56 -4.29 -3.92 5.51
C LEU A 56 -4.62 -5.24 4.81
N SER A 57 -3.61 -6.04 4.52
CA SER A 57 -3.76 -7.42 4.05
C SER A 57 -2.45 -8.20 4.24
N PRO A 58 -2.49 -9.54 4.18
CA PRO A 58 -1.27 -10.31 4.00
C PRO A 58 -0.52 -9.85 2.75
N PRO A 59 0.84 -9.86 2.74
CA PRO A 59 1.63 -9.33 1.63
C PRO A 59 1.40 -10.13 0.34
N SER A 60 0.51 -9.63 -0.52
CA SER A 60 0.14 -10.29 -1.77
C SER A 60 -0.39 -9.31 -2.82
N MET A 61 0.12 -9.42 -4.06
CA MET A 61 -0.38 -8.65 -5.20
C MET A 61 -1.82 -9.03 -5.60
N LYS A 62 -2.30 -10.21 -5.20
CA LYS A 62 -3.61 -10.73 -5.61
C LYS A 62 -4.75 -9.81 -5.17
N GLN A 63 -4.67 -9.27 -3.94
CA GLN A 63 -5.70 -8.40 -3.39
C GLN A 63 -5.81 -7.08 -4.16
N ALA A 64 -4.66 -6.45 -4.45
CA ALA A 64 -4.60 -5.19 -5.20
C ALA A 64 -5.12 -5.35 -6.63
N ILE A 65 -4.71 -6.43 -7.32
CA ILE A 65 -5.16 -6.73 -8.69
C ILE A 65 -6.67 -7.01 -8.71
N LEU A 66 -7.16 -7.84 -7.78
CA LEU A 66 -8.59 -8.17 -7.70
C LEU A 66 -9.44 -6.92 -7.45
N TYR A 67 -9.00 -6.05 -6.54
CA TYR A 67 -9.68 -4.79 -6.25
C TYR A 67 -9.70 -3.87 -7.47
N ALA A 68 -8.57 -3.69 -8.15
CA ALA A 68 -8.49 -2.85 -9.35
C ALA A 68 -9.39 -3.34 -10.49
N LEU A 69 -9.56 -4.66 -10.66
CA LEU A 69 -10.41 -5.24 -11.70
C LEU A 69 -11.91 -5.17 -11.41
N ASN A 70 -12.30 -5.07 -10.14
CA ASN A 70 -13.72 -5.14 -9.73
C ASN A 70 -14.24 -3.82 -9.16
N TYR A 71 -13.38 -2.82 -8.96
CA TYR A 71 -13.79 -1.51 -8.45
C TYR A 71 -14.99 -0.94 -9.24
N PRO A 72 -16.04 -0.43 -8.58
CA PRO A 72 -16.14 -0.14 -7.14
C PRO A 72 -16.66 -1.30 -6.27
N GLU A 73 -16.89 -2.47 -6.83
CA GLU A 73 -17.46 -3.61 -6.12
C GLU A 73 -16.40 -4.39 -5.32
N ILE A 74 -16.78 -4.84 -4.13
CA ILE A 74 -15.97 -5.78 -3.34
C ILE A 74 -16.49 -7.18 -3.62
N LYS A 75 -15.68 -8.01 -4.27
CA LYS A 75 -16.02 -9.41 -4.56
C LYS A 75 -15.55 -10.33 -3.44
N GLU A 76 -16.42 -11.27 -3.09
CA GLU A 76 -16.02 -12.45 -2.32
C GLU A 76 -14.89 -13.19 -3.05
N ASN A 77 -13.92 -13.67 -2.28
CA ASN A 77 -12.76 -14.37 -2.79
C ASN A 77 -12.20 -15.30 -1.72
N SER A 78 -11.31 -16.20 -2.13
CA SER A 78 -10.66 -17.18 -1.26
C SER A 78 -9.24 -16.78 -0.83
N LEU A 79 -8.90 -15.48 -0.89
CA LEU A 79 -7.61 -15.00 -0.41
C LEU A 79 -7.55 -15.07 1.11
N PRO A 80 -6.36 -15.32 1.70
CA PRO A 80 -6.21 -15.40 3.14
C PRO A 80 -6.57 -14.06 3.80
N SER A 81 -7.35 -14.11 4.88
CA SER A 81 -7.61 -12.95 5.73
C SER A 81 -6.42 -12.68 6.65
N LEU A 82 -6.24 -11.43 7.03
CA LEU A 82 -5.29 -11.05 8.06
C LEU A 82 -5.77 -11.55 9.43
N ASP A 83 -4.88 -12.15 10.21
CA ASP A 83 -5.14 -12.64 11.56
C ASP A 83 -4.16 -11.96 12.54
N PHE A 84 -4.69 -11.08 13.40
CA PHE A 84 -3.90 -10.34 14.38
C PHE A 84 -3.58 -11.14 15.64
N SER A 85 -4.12 -12.36 15.80
CA SER A 85 -3.82 -13.22 16.95
C SER A 85 -2.51 -14.00 16.79
N GLN A 86 -1.97 -14.02 15.57
CA GLN A 86 -0.69 -14.66 15.24
C GLN A 86 0.44 -13.62 15.21
N ASP A 87 1.68 -14.07 15.35
CA ASP A 87 2.84 -13.21 15.15
C ASP A 87 2.85 -12.67 13.71
N LEU A 88 2.91 -11.34 13.59
CA LEU A 88 2.79 -10.56 12.35
C LEU A 88 4.15 -10.24 11.71
#